data_AF-A0AAJ3P944-F1
#
_entry.id   AF-A0AAJ3P944-F1
#
_cell.length_a   1.000
_cell.length_b   1.000
_cell.length_c   1.000
_cell.angle_alpha   90.00
_cell.angle_beta   90.00
_cell.angle_gamma   90.00
#
_symmetry.space_group_name_H-M   'P 1'
#
loop_
_entity.id
_entity.type
_entity.pdbx_description
1 polymer ?
#
loop_
_entity_poly.entity_id
_entity_poly.type
_entity_poly.pdbx_seq_one_letter_code
_entity_poly.pdbx_strand_id
1 'polypeptide(L)'
;MSDSSGTPRDDDRSPDFFDQLIETTPRESSSSSTSAFTIGFRGYDKNEVDAALASMRTQLQQAADELAEAKAREAESVEAIKAEEREAREALEAELAAANAKASDAEQQVATLTSELVDMPQADGEEAPSRQQFEAILRVAEEQANVLIQNAAVQADRLMTSAREEVAAQRAEAEADAERIISQAQRDADQVRLKMETEYTAHEARIEREAAHAAEKVSQASQEATAIRTEAEKGAAALRSLVTRETTQLRADAEREVREMNARVLEFEETLTRRQDDAQQEFLVLHNQAVAHAERITTDANEQVTASLEHAQRISAKADGYEKLMRSQAQAIEADAQVRAREILERARVKSQKIVDAVTGHTSTVLRDAEDRARQLRWQQQQLTSFMAEVRELIRPDGIFSDDSLPTEIAVTEATIDEDDDDIEDDVVEASVETFRGDEVLDDEFDDDRPLEKITIDVIETDDSKR
;
A
#
# COMPACT_ATOMS: atom_id res chain seq x y z
N MET A 1 44.67 -50.87 -100.00
CA MET A 1 43.22 -50.87 -99.67
C MET A 1 43.11 -50.95 -98.16
N SER A 2 42.14 -50.26 -97.58
CA SER A 2 41.90 -50.18 -96.14
C SER A 2 40.50 -50.68 -95.85
N ASP A 3 40.34 -51.66 -94.96
CA ASP A 3 39.05 -51.88 -94.30
C ASP A 3 39.15 -52.64 -92.96
N SER A 4 38.16 -52.40 -92.12
CA SER A 4 37.63 -53.13 -90.96
C SER A 4 38.45 -54.23 -90.26
N SER A 5 38.88 -53.94 -89.03
CA SER A 5 38.25 -54.48 -87.81
C SER A 5 38.84 -53.75 -86.58
N GLY A 6 38.21 -53.70 -85.40
CA GLY A 6 36.93 -54.25 -84.96
C GLY A 6 37.03 -54.60 -83.48
N THR A 7 36.64 -53.67 -82.58
CA THR A 7 36.86 -53.79 -81.14
C THR A 7 36.01 -54.89 -80.48
N PRO A 8 36.60 -55.81 -79.72
CA PRO A 8 35.93 -56.40 -78.57
C PRO A 8 35.70 -55.34 -77.49
N ARG A 9 34.67 -55.52 -76.67
CA ARG A 9 34.56 -54.91 -75.34
C ARG A 9 34.70 -56.04 -74.33
N ASP A 10 35.73 -55.98 -73.50
CA ASP A 10 35.88 -56.90 -72.38
C ASP A 10 35.12 -56.30 -71.18
N ASP A 11 33.84 -56.70 -71.03
CA ASP A 11 32.95 -56.29 -69.91
C ASP A 11 33.09 -57.21 -68.67
N ASP A 12 33.91 -58.26 -68.72
CA ASP A 12 34.20 -59.16 -67.60
C ASP A 12 35.45 -58.74 -66.82
N ARG A 13 35.37 -57.59 -66.13
CA ARG A 13 36.27 -57.32 -64.99
C ARG A 13 35.62 -57.83 -63.70
N SER A 14 36.24 -58.83 -63.09
CA SER A 14 35.92 -59.24 -61.73
C SER A 14 35.91 -58.02 -60.80
N PRO A 15 34.98 -57.91 -59.84
CA PRO A 15 34.94 -56.78 -58.91
C PRO A 15 36.26 -56.70 -58.15
N ASP A 16 36.90 -55.53 -58.17
CA ASP A 16 38.20 -55.33 -57.55
C ASP A 16 38.11 -55.62 -56.04
N PHE A 17 39.14 -56.30 -55.51
CA PHE A 17 39.26 -56.61 -54.08
C PHE A 17 39.12 -55.36 -53.19
N PHE A 18 39.55 -54.20 -53.70
CA PHE A 18 39.37 -52.90 -53.05
C PHE A 18 37.90 -52.48 -52.90
N ASP A 19 37.05 -52.74 -53.89
CA ASP A 19 35.62 -52.35 -53.84
C ASP A 19 34.88 -53.22 -52.84
N GLN A 20 35.18 -54.53 -52.80
CA GLN A 20 34.69 -55.42 -51.74
C GLN A 20 35.22 -55.02 -50.35
N LEU A 21 36.45 -54.51 -50.22
CA LEU A 21 36.97 -54.02 -48.94
C LEU A 21 36.29 -52.71 -48.48
N ILE A 22 35.91 -51.85 -49.43
CA ILE A 22 35.14 -50.60 -49.20
C ILE A 22 33.67 -50.88 -48.87
N GLU A 23 33.12 -52.01 -49.31
CA GLU A 23 31.75 -52.45 -48.99
C GLU A 23 31.66 -53.34 -47.73
N THR A 24 32.74 -54.07 -47.39
CA THR A 24 32.79 -54.92 -46.17
C THR A 24 33.33 -54.19 -44.93
N THR A 25 33.98 -53.03 -45.08
CA THR A 25 34.19 -52.12 -43.94
C THR A 25 32.82 -51.59 -43.48
N PRO A 26 32.42 -51.80 -42.21
CA PRO A 26 31.12 -51.32 -41.75
C PRO A 26 31.03 -49.81 -41.89
N ARG A 27 30.03 -49.30 -42.62
CA ARG A 27 29.66 -47.88 -42.62
C ARG A 27 28.91 -47.51 -41.33
N GLU A 28 29.45 -47.92 -40.19
CA GLU A 28 28.93 -47.55 -38.89
C GLU A 28 29.20 -46.07 -38.64
N SER A 29 28.12 -45.28 -38.78
CA SER A 29 28.04 -43.92 -38.22
C SER A 29 29.16 -42.95 -38.62
N SER A 30 29.12 -42.49 -39.88
CA SER A 30 29.71 -41.20 -40.27
C SER A 30 28.98 -39.97 -39.65
N SER A 31 28.35 -40.17 -38.48
CA SER A 31 27.85 -39.14 -37.55
C SER A 31 28.86 -38.83 -36.44
N SER A 32 30.06 -39.41 -36.48
CA SER A 32 31.23 -39.06 -35.66
C SER A 32 31.87 -37.71 -36.05
N SER A 33 31.15 -36.87 -36.79
CA SER A 33 31.45 -35.44 -36.92
C SER A 33 31.59 -34.83 -35.53
N THR A 34 32.77 -34.26 -35.24
CA THR A 34 33.19 -33.77 -33.92
C THR A 34 32.05 -33.04 -33.20
N SER A 35 31.47 -33.69 -32.19
CA SER A 35 30.30 -33.19 -31.46
C SER A 35 30.71 -31.98 -30.61
N ALA A 36 30.60 -30.79 -31.20
CA ALA A 36 30.86 -29.54 -30.50
C ALA A 36 29.85 -29.39 -29.35
N PHE A 37 30.33 -29.61 -28.13
CA PHE A 37 29.53 -29.53 -26.91
C PHE A 37 28.74 -28.22 -26.87
N THR A 38 27.47 -28.29 -26.48
CA THR A 38 26.60 -27.11 -26.42
C THR A 38 27.12 -26.14 -25.37
N ILE A 39 27.15 -24.84 -25.69
CA ILE A 39 27.68 -23.80 -24.80
C ILE A 39 26.52 -23.13 -24.08
N GLY A 40 26.36 -23.46 -22.80
CA GLY A 40 25.43 -22.81 -21.88
C GLY A 40 26.01 -21.52 -21.28
N PHE A 41 25.20 -20.86 -20.43
CA PHE A 41 25.49 -19.54 -19.84
C PHE A 41 26.74 -19.46 -18.93
N ARG A 42 27.45 -20.57 -18.71
CA ARG A 42 28.70 -20.66 -17.92
C ARG A 42 29.79 -21.53 -18.57
N GLY A 43 29.66 -21.86 -19.85
CA GLY A 43 30.55 -22.80 -20.57
C GLY A 43 29.79 -24.02 -21.10
N TYR A 44 30.53 -25.06 -21.51
CA TYR A 44 29.96 -26.28 -22.10
C TYR A 44 28.98 -27.00 -21.16
N ASP A 45 27.96 -27.67 -21.71
CA ASP A 45 27.06 -28.50 -20.93
C ASP A 45 27.82 -29.67 -20.29
N LYS A 46 27.81 -29.70 -18.96
CA LYS A 46 28.52 -30.68 -18.16
C LYS A 46 28.05 -32.11 -18.42
N ASN A 47 26.76 -32.31 -18.74
CA ASN A 47 26.19 -33.64 -18.95
C ASN A 47 26.66 -34.23 -20.28
N GLU A 48 26.74 -33.41 -21.35
CA GLU A 48 27.29 -33.83 -22.65
C GLU A 48 28.79 -34.16 -22.53
N VAL A 49 29.55 -33.32 -21.82
CA VAL A 49 30.98 -33.55 -21.58
C VAL A 49 31.22 -34.78 -20.71
N ASP A 50 30.48 -34.95 -19.60
CA ASP A 50 30.61 -36.14 -18.74
C ASP A 50 30.19 -37.43 -19.46
N ALA A 51 29.17 -37.38 -20.34
CA ALA A 51 28.76 -38.52 -21.15
C ALA A 51 29.82 -38.89 -22.22
N ALA A 52 30.40 -37.91 -22.91
CA ALA A 52 31.49 -38.15 -23.86
C ALA A 52 32.74 -38.69 -23.15
N LEU A 53 33.09 -38.15 -21.97
CA LEU A 53 34.19 -38.65 -21.14
C LEU A 53 33.90 -40.05 -20.55
N ALA A 54 32.64 -40.43 -20.36
CA ALA A 54 32.28 -41.80 -20.01
C ALA A 54 32.46 -42.75 -21.20
N SER A 55 31.92 -42.39 -22.38
CA SER A 55 32.07 -43.16 -23.62
C SER A 55 33.55 -43.36 -24.00
N MET A 56 34.36 -42.30 -23.95
CA MET A 56 35.79 -42.37 -24.27
C MET A 56 36.58 -43.21 -23.25
N ARG A 57 36.17 -43.28 -21.98
CA ARG A 57 36.73 -44.22 -20.99
C ARG A 57 36.36 -45.66 -21.30
N THR A 58 35.12 -45.93 -21.71
CA THR A 58 34.69 -47.27 -22.16
C THR A 58 35.46 -47.71 -23.41
N GLN A 59 35.66 -46.82 -24.39
CA GLN A 59 36.47 -47.10 -25.57
C GLN A 59 37.95 -47.35 -25.23
N LEU A 60 38.54 -46.57 -24.31
CA LEU A 60 39.91 -46.82 -23.82
C LEU A 60 40.05 -48.15 -23.07
N GLN A 61 39.04 -48.54 -22.28
CA GLN A 61 39.02 -49.84 -21.61
C GLN A 61 38.93 -50.98 -22.64
N GLN A 62 37.99 -50.91 -23.57
CA GLN A 62 37.83 -51.89 -24.64
C GLN A 62 39.12 -52.04 -25.48
N ALA A 63 39.73 -50.93 -25.91
CA ALA A 63 40.98 -50.97 -26.67
C ALA A 63 42.17 -51.51 -25.85
N ALA A 64 42.16 -51.34 -24.52
CA ALA A 64 43.17 -51.94 -23.63
C ALA A 64 42.96 -53.46 -23.48
N ASP A 65 41.71 -53.91 -23.40
CA ASP A 65 41.35 -55.33 -23.32
C ASP A 65 41.62 -56.06 -24.66
N GLU A 66 41.28 -55.45 -25.79
CA GLU A 66 41.64 -55.93 -27.14
C GLU A 66 43.15 -56.03 -27.35
N LEU A 67 43.92 -55.04 -26.85
CA LEU A 67 45.38 -55.06 -26.89
C LEU A 67 45.99 -56.10 -25.94
N ALA A 68 45.34 -56.41 -24.83
CA ALA A 68 45.74 -57.51 -23.96
C ALA A 68 45.48 -58.88 -24.62
N GLU A 69 44.33 -59.06 -25.28
CA GLU A 69 44.02 -60.29 -26.01
C GLU A 69 44.95 -60.49 -27.22
N ALA A 70 45.23 -59.43 -27.99
CA ALA A 70 46.18 -59.48 -29.11
C ALA A 70 47.57 -59.96 -28.66
N LYS A 71 48.08 -59.45 -27.52
CA LYS A 71 49.36 -59.88 -26.93
C LYS A 71 49.33 -61.32 -26.41
N ALA A 72 48.20 -61.80 -25.91
CA ALA A 72 48.05 -63.20 -25.52
C ALA A 72 48.15 -64.13 -26.73
N ARG A 73 47.47 -63.80 -27.83
CA ARG A 73 47.54 -64.54 -29.11
C ARG A 73 48.95 -64.50 -29.73
N GLU A 74 49.63 -63.35 -29.65
CA GLU A 74 51.03 -63.22 -30.08
C GLU A 74 51.94 -64.16 -29.27
N ALA A 75 51.85 -64.13 -27.93
CA ALA A 75 52.65 -65.00 -27.05
C ALA A 75 52.37 -66.50 -27.31
N GLU A 76 51.12 -66.89 -27.50
CA GLU A 76 50.74 -68.26 -27.85
C GLU A 76 51.36 -68.71 -29.19
N SER A 77 51.30 -67.85 -30.22
CA SER A 77 51.92 -68.15 -31.52
C SER A 77 53.45 -68.28 -31.44
N VAL A 78 54.10 -67.50 -30.58
CA VAL A 78 55.56 -67.54 -30.36
C VAL A 78 55.97 -68.81 -29.61
N GLU A 79 55.19 -69.29 -28.64
CA GLU A 79 55.47 -70.58 -27.98
C GLU A 79 55.18 -71.77 -28.92
N ALA A 80 54.18 -71.69 -29.79
CA ALA A 80 53.93 -72.71 -30.81
C ALA A 80 55.11 -72.86 -31.78
N ILE A 81 55.64 -71.75 -32.31
CA ILE A 81 56.82 -71.77 -33.20
C ILE A 81 58.06 -72.32 -32.48
N LYS A 82 58.26 -72.01 -31.18
CA LYS A 82 59.35 -72.59 -30.37
C LYS A 82 59.20 -74.10 -30.16
N ALA A 83 57.98 -74.61 -30.09
CA ALA A 83 57.73 -76.05 -29.98
C ALA A 83 58.09 -76.77 -31.30
N GLU A 84 57.67 -76.24 -32.44
CA GLU A 84 58.01 -76.78 -33.76
C GLU A 84 59.52 -76.76 -34.02
N GLU A 85 60.20 -75.63 -33.73
CA GLU A 85 61.66 -75.50 -33.75
C GLU A 85 62.36 -76.54 -32.86
N ARG A 86 61.76 -76.89 -31.71
CA ARG A 86 62.32 -77.88 -30.80
C ARG A 86 62.16 -79.30 -31.34
N GLU A 87 60.98 -79.67 -31.82
CA GLU A 87 60.72 -81.00 -32.40
C GLU A 87 61.61 -81.25 -33.64
N ALA A 88 61.79 -80.23 -34.49
CA ALA A 88 62.71 -80.30 -35.63
C ALA A 88 64.17 -80.56 -35.21
N ARG A 89 64.64 -79.92 -34.12
CA ARG A 89 66.00 -80.14 -33.58
C ARG A 89 66.17 -81.53 -32.96
N GLU A 90 65.21 -81.98 -32.15
CA GLU A 90 65.25 -83.32 -31.54
C GLU A 90 65.20 -84.43 -32.62
N ALA A 91 64.52 -84.21 -33.75
CA ALA A 91 64.56 -85.09 -34.92
C ALA A 91 65.94 -85.11 -35.62
N LEU A 92 66.55 -83.95 -35.85
CA LEU A 92 67.89 -83.85 -36.47
C LEU A 92 68.99 -84.45 -35.58
N GLU A 93 68.92 -84.26 -34.26
CA GLU A 93 69.85 -84.90 -33.32
C GLU A 93 69.71 -86.43 -33.34
N ALA A 94 68.48 -86.96 -33.47
CA ALA A 94 68.25 -88.39 -33.63
C ALA A 94 68.79 -88.96 -34.96
N GLU A 95 68.67 -88.22 -36.06
CA GLU A 95 69.26 -88.63 -37.35
C GLU A 95 70.80 -88.63 -37.30
N LEU A 96 71.41 -87.60 -36.71
CA LEU A 96 72.86 -87.55 -36.49
C LEU A 96 73.36 -88.69 -35.59
N ALA A 97 72.61 -89.03 -34.54
CA ALA A 97 72.94 -90.19 -33.69
C ALA A 97 72.87 -91.51 -34.49
N ALA A 98 71.84 -91.68 -35.33
CA ALA A 98 71.69 -92.87 -36.18
C ALA A 98 72.75 -92.95 -37.30
N ALA A 99 73.25 -91.81 -37.80
CA ALA A 99 74.37 -91.77 -38.74
C ALA A 99 75.69 -92.18 -38.07
N ASN A 100 75.98 -91.63 -36.89
CA ASN A 100 77.18 -91.98 -36.11
C ASN A 100 77.20 -93.47 -35.69
N ALA A 101 76.05 -94.04 -35.32
CA ALA A 101 75.93 -95.48 -35.03
C ALA A 101 76.35 -96.34 -36.23
N LYS A 102 75.82 -96.04 -37.43
CA LYS A 102 76.17 -96.74 -38.68
C LYS A 102 77.66 -96.62 -39.03
N ALA A 103 78.29 -95.48 -38.74
CA ALA A 103 79.73 -95.30 -38.93
C ALA A 103 80.54 -96.20 -37.98
N SER A 104 80.19 -96.21 -36.68
CA SER A 104 80.77 -97.14 -35.68
C SER A 104 80.59 -98.61 -36.07
N ASP A 105 79.41 -99.00 -36.55
CA ASP A 105 79.14 -100.39 -36.96
C ASP A 105 79.98 -100.80 -38.18
N ALA A 106 80.26 -99.86 -39.10
CA ALA A 106 81.15 -100.08 -40.23
C ALA A 106 82.62 -100.17 -39.81
N GLU A 107 83.07 -99.29 -38.89
CA GLU A 107 84.42 -99.38 -38.30
C GLU A 107 84.63 -100.71 -37.56
N GLN A 108 83.63 -101.18 -36.82
CA GLN A 108 83.66 -102.48 -36.15
C GLN A 108 83.72 -103.65 -37.15
N GLN A 109 82.97 -103.59 -38.26
CA GLN A 109 83.05 -104.60 -39.33
C GLN A 109 84.43 -104.63 -40.00
N VAL A 110 85.04 -103.47 -40.23
CA VAL A 110 86.43 -103.39 -40.74
C VAL A 110 87.40 -103.99 -39.71
N ALA A 111 87.22 -103.73 -38.42
CA ALA A 111 88.04 -104.31 -37.36
C ALA A 111 87.87 -105.85 -37.26
N THR A 112 86.65 -106.38 -37.35
CA THR A 112 86.42 -107.84 -37.31
C THR A 112 87.02 -108.53 -38.54
N LEU A 113 86.81 -107.99 -39.74
CA LEU A 113 87.42 -108.52 -40.97
C LEU A 113 88.96 -108.45 -40.91
N THR A 114 89.52 -107.41 -40.29
CA THR A 114 90.96 -107.32 -40.03
C THR A 114 91.43 -108.40 -39.05
N SER A 115 90.65 -108.72 -38.01
CA SER A 115 90.98 -109.80 -37.07
C SER A 115 90.87 -111.20 -37.69
N GLU A 116 89.83 -111.46 -38.51
CA GLU A 116 89.66 -112.73 -39.23
C GLU A 116 90.79 -112.96 -40.26
N LEU A 117 91.32 -111.89 -40.86
CA LEU A 117 92.49 -111.94 -41.74
C LEU A 117 93.79 -112.27 -40.98
N VAL A 118 93.88 -111.91 -39.68
CA VAL A 118 95.05 -112.14 -38.82
C VAL A 118 95.01 -113.52 -38.14
N ASP A 119 93.84 -114.01 -37.72
CA ASP A 119 93.66 -115.33 -37.09
C ASP A 119 93.60 -116.49 -38.11
N MET A 120 93.80 -116.22 -39.40
CA MET A 120 93.85 -117.25 -40.44
C MET A 120 95.05 -118.20 -40.21
N PRO A 121 94.84 -119.49 -39.91
CA PRO A 121 95.91 -120.36 -39.45
C PRO A 121 96.89 -120.69 -40.56
N GLN A 122 98.20 -120.54 -40.28
CA GLN A 122 99.26 -121.00 -41.17
C GLN A 122 99.26 -122.53 -41.26
N ALA A 123 98.68 -123.06 -42.35
CA ALA A 123 98.73 -124.48 -42.66
C ALA A 123 100.14 -124.86 -43.14
N ASP A 124 100.90 -125.55 -42.30
CA ASP A 124 102.17 -126.15 -42.69
C ASP A 124 101.96 -127.22 -43.78
N GLY A 125 102.66 -127.08 -44.91
CA GLY A 125 103.10 -128.26 -45.66
C GLY A 125 102.46 -128.61 -47.00
N GLU A 126 101.74 -127.71 -47.68
CA GLU A 126 101.66 -127.77 -49.16
C GLU A 126 101.40 -126.39 -49.77
N GLU A 127 102.23 -126.01 -50.75
CA GLU A 127 102.26 -124.73 -51.50
C GLU A 127 101.58 -123.51 -50.83
N ALA A 128 102.08 -123.13 -49.65
CA ALA A 128 101.76 -121.84 -49.07
C ALA A 128 102.09 -120.73 -50.09
N PRO A 129 101.10 -119.91 -50.52
CA PRO A 129 101.35 -118.83 -51.47
C PRO A 129 102.43 -117.93 -50.85
N SER A 130 103.53 -117.81 -51.56
CA SER A 130 104.82 -117.39 -50.98
C SER A 130 104.71 -116.05 -50.24
N ARG A 131 105.62 -115.77 -49.31
CA ARG A 131 105.71 -114.43 -48.69
C ARG A 131 105.77 -113.31 -49.74
N GLN A 132 106.36 -113.58 -50.91
CA GLN A 132 106.41 -112.67 -52.06
C GLN A 132 105.03 -112.45 -52.72
N GLN A 133 104.14 -113.45 -52.71
CA GLN A 133 102.75 -113.31 -53.18
C GLN A 133 101.88 -112.58 -52.15
N PHE A 134 102.04 -112.85 -50.85
CA PHE A 134 101.41 -112.02 -49.80
C PHE A 134 101.94 -110.58 -49.80
N GLU A 135 103.23 -110.36 -50.00
CA GLU A 135 103.86 -109.04 -50.16
C GLU A 135 103.39 -108.34 -51.44
N ALA A 136 103.18 -109.08 -52.54
CA ALA A 136 102.56 -108.54 -53.74
C ALA A 136 101.07 -108.19 -53.54
N ILE A 137 100.30 -109.01 -52.82
CA ILE A 137 98.91 -108.71 -52.48
C ILE A 137 98.83 -107.52 -51.53
N LEU A 138 99.68 -107.44 -50.51
CA LEU A 138 99.77 -106.29 -49.61
C LEU A 138 100.21 -105.03 -50.34
N ARG A 139 101.15 -105.11 -51.29
CA ARG A 139 101.55 -103.99 -52.14
C ARG A 139 100.45 -103.54 -53.09
N VAL A 140 99.70 -104.47 -53.69
CA VAL A 140 98.52 -104.14 -54.52
C VAL A 140 97.40 -103.56 -53.65
N ALA A 141 97.21 -104.04 -52.43
CA ALA A 141 96.26 -103.48 -51.47
C ALA A 141 96.70 -102.10 -50.93
N GLU A 142 98.00 -101.87 -50.71
CA GLU A 142 98.58 -100.58 -50.37
C GLU A 142 98.43 -99.59 -51.53
N GLU A 143 98.69 -100.01 -52.77
CA GLU A 143 98.53 -99.20 -53.97
C GLU A 143 97.04 -98.90 -54.26
N GLN A 144 96.14 -99.87 -54.06
CA GLN A 144 94.69 -99.65 -54.10
C GLN A 144 94.19 -98.76 -52.96
N ALA A 145 94.67 -98.93 -51.73
CA ALA A 145 94.33 -98.09 -50.60
C ALA A 145 94.84 -96.66 -50.81
N ASN A 146 96.05 -96.48 -51.34
CA ASN A 146 96.60 -95.17 -51.72
C ASN A 146 95.77 -94.52 -52.84
N VAL A 147 95.34 -95.28 -53.85
CA VAL A 147 94.40 -94.79 -54.89
C VAL A 147 93.03 -94.43 -54.29
N LEU A 148 92.50 -95.21 -53.35
CA LEU A 148 91.24 -94.91 -52.66
C LEU A 148 91.36 -93.67 -51.75
N ILE A 149 92.47 -93.52 -51.03
CA ILE A 149 92.78 -92.34 -50.20
C ILE A 149 92.93 -91.10 -51.08
N GLN A 150 93.63 -91.19 -52.22
CA GLN A 150 93.72 -90.09 -53.19
C GLN A 150 92.36 -89.74 -53.79
N ASN A 151 91.54 -90.74 -54.13
CA ASN A 151 90.20 -90.51 -54.67
C ASN A 151 89.28 -89.88 -53.62
N ALA A 152 89.29 -90.38 -52.38
CA ALA A 152 88.56 -89.83 -51.24
C ALA A 152 89.03 -88.41 -50.90
N ALA A 153 90.33 -88.11 -50.95
CA ALA A 153 90.86 -86.76 -50.77
C ALA A 153 90.38 -85.80 -51.88
N VAL A 154 90.38 -86.24 -53.15
CA VAL A 154 89.84 -85.46 -54.27
C VAL A 154 88.32 -85.29 -54.19
N GLN A 155 87.58 -86.28 -53.69
CA GLN A 155 86.14 -86.15 -53.42
C GLN A 155 85.87 -85.19 -52.26
N ALA A 156 86.63 -85.28 -51.16
CA ALA A 156 86.49 -84.40 -50.01
C ALA A 156 86.86 -82.95 -50.35
N ASP A 157 87.90 -82.70 -51.15
CA ASP A 157 88.28 -81.36 -51.61
C ASP A 157 87.22 -80.76 -52.56
N ARG A 158 86.63 -81.57 -53.44
CA ARG A 158 85.47 -81.17 -54.27
C ARG A 158 84.25 -80.86 -53.43
N LEU A 159 83.92 -81.70 -52.44
CA LEU A 159 82.79 -81.48 -51.53
C LEU A 159 82.99 -80.22 -50.68
N MET A 160 84.20 -80.02 -50.15
CA MET A 160 84.60 -78.81 -49.44
C MET A 160 84.55 -77.56 -50.33
N THR A 161 84.87 -77.68 -51.62
CA THR A 161 84.77 -76.58 -52.58
C THR A 161 83.31 -76.26 -52.91
N SER A 162 82.49 -77.26 -53.21
CA SER A 162 81.03 -77.12 -53.41
C SER A 162 80.37 -76.46 -52.19
N ALA A 163 80.61 -76.98 -50.99
CA ALA A 163 80.06 -76.42 -49.76
C ALA A 163 80.55 -74.98 -49.46
N ARG A 164 81.78 -74.61 -49.88
CA ARG A 164 82.26 -73.22 -49.78
C ARG A 164 81.59 -72.31 -50.81
N GLU A 165 81.36 -72.79 -52.02
CA GLU A 165 80.66 -72.06 -53.08
C GLU A 165 79.17 -71.88 -52.74
N GLU A 166 78.52 -72.92 -52.22
CA GLU A 166 77.14 -72.90 -51.69
C GLU A 166 77.01 -71.92 -50.51
N VAL A 167 77.89 -71.97 -49.52
CA VAL A 167 77.89 -71.01 -48.39
C VAL A 167 78.22 -69.59 -48.84
N ALA A 168 79.05 -69.40 -49.87
CA ALA A 168 79.30 -68.08 -50.45
C ALA A 168 78.07 -67.54 -51.21
N ALA A 169 77.38 -68.39 -51.98
CA ALA A 169 76.15 -68.05 -52.68
C ALA A 169 75.02 -67.72 -51.69
N GLN A 170 74.78 -68.56 -50.69
CA GLN A 170 73.77 -68.33 -49.65
C GLN A 170 74.04 -67.05 -48.85
N ARG A 171 75.32 -66.71 -48.60
CA ARG A 171 75.69 -65.43 -47.96
C ARG A 171 75.39 -64.23 -48.86
N ALA A 172 75.75 -64.31 -50.15
CA ALA A 172 75.48 -63.24 -51.11
C ALA A 172 73.98 -63.03 -51.34
N GLU A 173 73.19 -64.11 -51.34
CA GLU A 173 71.72 -64.07 -51.40
C GLU A 173 71.14 -63.44 -50.13
N ALA A 174 71.55 -63.88 -48.94
CA ALA A 174 71.11 -63.31 -47.67
C ALA A 174 71.52 -61.83 -47.49
N GLU A 175 72.68 -61.43 -48.01
CA GLU A 175 73.14 -60.04 -48.02
C GLU A 175 72.29 -59.18 -48.98
N ALA A 176 72.03 -59.67 -50.21
CA ALA A 176 71.14 -59.00 -51.17
C ALA A 176 69.67 -58.95 -50.71
N ASP A 177 69.21 -59.93 -49.94
CA ASP A 177 67.89 -59.94 -49.29
C ASP A 177 67.83 -58.91 -48.14
N ALA A 178 68.86 -58.86 -47.29
CA ALA A 178 68.98 -57.87 -46.23
C ALA A 178 69.01 -56.43 -46.78
N GLU A 179 69.81 -56.16 -47.82
CA GLU A 179 69.82 -54.87 -48.52
C GLU A 179 68.43 -54.52 -49.09
N ARG A 180 67.75 -55.49 -49.70
CA ARG A 180 66.40 -55.28 -50.25
C ARG A 180 65.39 -54.92 -49.17
N ILE A 181 65.37 -55.67 -48.06
CA ILE A 181 64.51 -55.41 -46.89
C ILE A 181 64.80 -54.04 -46.28
N ILE A 182 66.08 -53.71 -46.06
CA ILE A 182 66.49 -52.41 -45.52
C ILE A 182 66.06 -51.27 -46.46
N SER A 183 66.29 -51.40 -47.78
CA SER A 183 65.90 -50.38 -48.75
C SER A 183 64.39 -50.19 -48.84
N GLN A 184 63.61 -51.25 -48.58
CA GLN A 184 62.15 -51.19 -48.57
C GLN A 184 61.64 -50.53 -47.28
N ALA A 185 62.13 -50.98 -46.12
CA ALA A 185 61.81 -50.37 -44.82
C ALA A 185 62.18 -48.88 -44.75
N GLN A 186 63.28 -48.46 -45.39
CA GLN A 186 63.65 -47.05 -45.54
C GLN A 186 62.64 -46.27 -46.38
N ARG A 187 62.26 -46.81 -47.56
CA ARG A 187 61.25 -46.18 -48.44
C ARG A 187 59.88 -46.08 -47.77
N ASP A 188 59.47 -47.10 -47.02
CA ASP A 188 58.21 -47.11 -46.28
C ASP A 188 58.25 -46.13 -45.09
N ALA A 189 59.37 -46.07 -44.36
CA ALA A 189 59.56 -45.09 -43.29
C ALA A 189 59.53 -43.65 -43.81
N ASP A 190 60.20 -43.35 -44.92
CA ASP A 190 60.16 -42.00 -45.52
C ASP A 190 58.79 -41.67 -46.12
N GLN A 191 58.06 -42.65 -46.67
CA GLN A 191 56.66 -42.44 -47.10
C GLN A 191 55.74 -42.14 -45.89
N VAL A 192 55.91 -42.85 -44.77
CA VAL A 192 55.15 -42.59 -43.53
C VAL A 192 55.49 -41.21 -42.96
N ARG A 193 56.77 -40.81 -42.97
CA ARG A 193 57.19 -39.47 -42.52
C ARG A 193 56.61 -38.35 -43.39
N LEU A 194 56.63 -38.51 -44.72
CA LEU A 194 56.02 -37.55 -45.65
C LEU A 194 54.49 -37.45 -45.47
N LYS A 195 53.81 -38.58 -45.23
CA LYS A 195 52.38 -38.58 -44.87
C LYS A 195 52.14 -37.82 -43.55
N MET A 196 52.92 -38.10 -42.50
CA MET A 196 52.81 -37.41 -41.21
C MET A 196 53.06 -35.90 -41.33
N GLU A 197 54.05 -35.49 -42.14
CA GLU A 197 54.36 -34.07 -42.37
C GLU A 197 53.24 -33.33 -43.12
N THR A 198 52.63 -33.98 -44.12
CA THR A 198 51.49 -33.39 -44.86
C THR A 198 50.20 -33.36 -44.03
N GLU A 199 49.89 -34.42 -43.26
CA GLU A 199 48.77 -34.45 -42.30
C GLU A 199 48.94 -33.38 -41.21
N TYR A 200 50.14 -33.27 -40.62
CA TYR A 200 50.47 -32.26 -39.61
C TYR A 200 50.27 -30.84 -40.15
N THR A 201 50.84 -30.53 -41.31
CA THR A 201 50.70 -29.22 -41.96
C THR A 201 49.22 -28.91 -42.29
N ALA A 202 48.46 -29.91 -42.74
CA ALA A 202 47.03 -29.76 -43.02
C ALA A 202 46.19 -29.55 -41.74
N HIS A 203 46.58 -30.16 -40.62
CA HIS A 203 45.96 -29.97 -39.32
C HIS A 203 46.30 -28.60 -38.73
N GLU A 204 47.56 -28.16 -38.79
CA GLU A 204 48.00 -26.83 -38.36
C GLU A 204 47.27 -25.74 -39.15
N ALA A 205 47.26 -25.83 -40.48
CA ALA A 205 46.51 -24.92 -41.34
C ALA A 205 44.98 -25.03 -41.18
N ARG A 206 44.44 -26.09 -40.56
CA ARG A 206 43.02 -26.16 -40.16
C ARG A 206 42.79 -25.41 -38.84
N ILE A 207 43.62 -25.67 -37.84
CA ILE A 207 43.58 -25.01 -36.52
C ILE A 207 43.76 -23.51 -36.65
N GLU A 208 44.68 -23.03 -37.50
CA GLU A 208 44.87 -21.59 -37.76
C GLU A 208 43.62 -20.94 -38.35
N ARG A 209 42.96 -21.57 -39.34
CA ARG A 209 41.71 -21.07 -39.92
C ARG A 209 40.55 -21.08 -38.92
N GLU A 210 40.43 -22.13 -38.11
CA GLU A 210 39.42 -22.23 -37.06
C GLU A 210 39.64 -21.17 -35.97
N ALA A 211 40.89 -20.93 -35.55
CA ALA A 211 41.26 -19.89 -34.61
C ALA A 211 41.03 -18.47 -35.16
N ALA A 212 41.37 -18.22 -36.43
CA ALA A 212 41.11 -16.94 -37.10
C ALA A 212 39.60 -16.64 -37.19
N HIS A 213 38.80 -17.62 -37.60
CA HIS A 213 37.33 -17.51 -37.66
C HIS A 213 36.69 -17.37 -36.26
N ALA A 214 37.26 -17.99 -35.23
CA ALA A 214 36.85 -17.77 -33.84
C ALA A 214 37.19 -16.34 -33.36
N ALA A 215 38.38 -15.84 -33.68
CA ALA A 215 38.80 -14.47 -33.35
C ALA A 215 37.96 -13.42 -34.09
N GLU A 216 37.62 -13.66 -35.37
CA GLU A 216 36.71 -12.83 -36.16
C GLU A 216 35.32 -12.78 -35.51
N LYS A 217 34.74 -13.93 -35.13
CA LYS A 217 33.46 -13.99 -34.41
C LYS A 217 33.48 -13.27 -33.07
N VAL A 218 34.57 -13.38 -32.30
CA VAL A 218 34.75 -12.63 -31.05
C VAL A 218 34.84 -11.12 -31.31
N SER A 219 35.52 -10.71 -32.38
CA SER A 219 35.60 -9.30 -32.81
C SER A 219 34.23 -8.76 -33.24
N GLN A 220 33.47 -9.52 -34.06
CA GLN A 220 32.11 -9.18 -34.46
C GLN A 220 31.18 -9.06 -33.25
N ALA A 221 31.13 -10.07 -32.39
CA ALA A 221 30.30 -10.07 -31.20
C ALA A 221 30.68 -8.93 -30.22
N SER A 222 31.96 -8.55 -30.15
CA SER A 222 32.42 -7.38 -29.39
C SER A 222 31.89 -6.07 -30.00
N GLN A 223 31.99 -5.91 -31.32
CA GLN A 223 31.46 -4.74 -32.05
C GLN A 223 29.94 -4.63 -31.88
N GLU A 224 29.19 -5.71 -32.08
CA GLU A 224 27.75 -5.78 -31.86
C GLU A 224 27.38 -5.44 -30.41
N ALA A 225 28.09 -5.99 -29.42
CA ALA A 225 27.88 -5.66 -28.00
C ALA A 225 28.17 -4.18 -27.68
N THR A 226 29.14 -3.54 -28.35
CA THR A 226 29.33 -2.08 -28.23
C THR A 226 28.24 -1.28 -28.92
N ALA A 227 27.77 -1.71 -30.11
CA ALA A 227 26.67 -1.06 -30.81
C ALA A 227 25.39 -1.06 -29.96
N ILE A 228 24.97 -2.24 -29.49
CA ILE A 228 23.82 -2.45 -28.59
C ILE A 228 23.97 -1.61 -27.31
N ARG A 229 25.17 -1.54 -26.72
CA ARG A 229 25.41 -0.68 -25.56
C ARG A 229 25.19 0.80 -25.87
N THR A 230 25.76 1.33 -26.96
CA THR A 230 25.57 2.75 -27.30
C THR A 230 24.13 3.07 -27.69
N GLU A 231 23.39 2.11 -28.25
CA GLU A 231 21.95 2.27 -28.53
C GLU A 231 21.13 2.29 -27.24
N ALA A 232 21.38 1.35 -26.31
CA ALA A 232 20.75 1.33 -25.00
C ALA A 232 21.07 2.60 -24.18
N GLU A 233 22.30 3.10 -24.25
CA GLU A 233 22.70 4.36 -23.61
C GLU A 233 21.97 5.58 -24.21
N LYS A 234 21.82 5.64 -25.54
CA LYS A 234 21.02 6.67 -26.23
C LYS A 234 19.54 6.58 -25.86
N GLY A 235 18.96 5.38 -25.86
CA GLY A 235 17.57 5.13 -25.47
C GLY A 235 17.31 5.54 -24.01
N ALA A 236 18.19 5.15 -23.10
CA ALA A 236 18.11 5.56 -21.69
C ALA A 236 18.31 7.07 -21.50
N ALA A 237 19.14 7.73 -22.32
CA ALA A 237 19.26 9.19 -22.31
C ALA A 237 17.99 9.89 -22.83
N ALA A 238 17.38 9.37 -23.89
CA ALA A 238 16.12 9.88 -24.43
C ALA A 238 14.97 9.72 -23.41
N LEU A 239 14.85 8.56 -22.75
CA LEU A 239 13.87 8.33 -21.69
C LEU A 239 14.10 9.25 -20.49
N ARG A 240 15.35 9.46 -20.04
CA ARG A 240 15.66 10.46 -19.00
C ARG A 240 15.27 11.88 -19.43
N SER A 241 15.50 12.26 -20.69
CA SER A 241 15.11 13.57 -21.23
C SER A 241 13.58 13.73 -21.36
N LEU A 242 12.85 12.64 -21.61
CA LEU A 242 11.39 12.62 -21.67
C LEU A 242 10.81 12.78 -20.26
N VAL A 243 11.23 11.94 -19.30
CA VAL A 243 10.73 12.00 -17.91
C VAL A 243 11.08 13.33 -17.24
N THR A 244 12.26 13.92 -17.49
CA THR A 244 12.59 15.26 -16.97
C THR A 244 11.75 16.37 -17.61
N ARG A 245 11.35 16.25 -18.89
CA ARG A 245 10.40 17.16 -19.52
C ARG A 245 8.98 17.00 -18.96
N GLU A 246 8.50 15.78 -18.79
CA GLU A 246 7.16 15.50 -18.25
C GLU A 246 7.04 15.95 -16.79
N THR A 247 8.03 15.63 -15.95
CA THR A 247 8.03 16.07 -14.54
C THR A 247 8.17 17.58 -14.38
N THR A 248 8.91 18.28 -15.24
CA THR A 248 8.95 19.75 -15.23
C THR A 248 7.67 20.38 -15.77
N GLN A 249 7.01 19.77 -16.76
CA GLN A 249 5.69 20.19 -17.23
C GLN A 249 4.62 20.00 -16.15
N LEU A 250 4.48 18.79 -15.59
CA LEU A 250 3.54 18.48 -14.50
C LEU A 250 3.74 19.40 -13.30
N ARG A 251 5.00 19.73 -12.96
CA ARG A 251 5.30 20.73 -11.92
C ARG A 251 4.81 22.13 -12.31
N ALA A 252 5.10 22.59 -13.52
CA ALA A 252 4.66 23.92 -13.98
C ALA A 252 3.13 24.04 -14.10
N ASP A 253 2.45 22.94 -14.40
CA ASP A 253 1.00 22.83 -14.44
C ASP A 253 0.39 22.83 -13.02
N ALA A 254 0.91 22.04 -12.09
CA ALA A 254 0.49 22.06 -10.68
C ALA A 254 0.77 23.41 -9.99
N GLU A 255 1.92 24.04 -10.28
CA GLU A 255 2.19 25.40 -9.81
C GLU A 255 1.25 26.45 -10.44
N ARG A 256 0.64 26.18 -11.60
CA ARG A 256 -0.41 27.04 -12.18
C ARG A 256 -1.73 26.85 -11.46
N GLU A 257 -2.13 25.60 -11.24
CA GLU A 257 -3.34 25.23 -10.50
C GLU A 257 -3.34 25.81 -9.07
N VAL A 258 -2.21 25.72 -8.34
CA VAL A 258 -2.07 26.34 -7.01
C VAL A 258 -2.20 27.86 -7.06
N ARG A 259 -1.65 28.54 -8.08
CA ARG A 259 -1.84 29.99 -8.25
C ARG A 259 -3.30 30.35 -8.56
N GLU A 260 -3.98 29.54 -9.36
CA GLU A 260 -5.40 29.71 -9.71
C GLU A 260 -6.33 29.46 -8.50
N MET A 261 -6.03 28.44 -7.69
CA MET A 261 -6.70 28.17 -6.43
C MET A 261 -6.51 29.32 -5.43
N ASN A 262 -5.28 29.82 -5.26
CA ASN A 262 -4.99 30.94 -4.36
C ASN A 262 -5.68 32.24 -4.82
N ALA A 263 -5.80 32.46 -6.13
CA ALA A 263 -6.58 33.59 -6.66
C ALA A 263 -8.07 33.45 -6.33
N ARG A 264 -8.67 32.26 -6.53
CA ARG A 264 -10.06 32.00 -6.11
C ARG A 264 -10.29 32.19 -4.61
N VAL A 265 -9.35 31.74 -3.77
CA VAL A 265 -9.43 31.97 -2.31
C VAL A 265 -9.43 33.46 -1.98
N LEU A 266 -8.56 34.25 -2.61
CA LEU A 266 -8.55 35.71 -2.44
C LEU A 266 -9.86 36.37 -2.91
N GLU A 267 -10.44 35.92 -4.02
CA GLU A 267 -11.76 36.37 -4.51
C GLU A 267 -12.90 36.00 -3.52
N PHE A 268 -12.81 34.83 -2.87
CA PHE A 268 -13.75 34.43 -1.81
C PHE A 268 -13.54 35.23 -0.52
N GLU A 269 -12.31 35.56 -0.15
CA GLU A 269 -12.01 36.45 0.98
C GLU A 269 -12.49 37.90 0.72
N GLU A 270 -12.33 38.43 -0.50
CA GLU A 270 -12.83 39.75 -0.91
C GLU A 270 -14.36 39.80 -0.93
N THR A 271 -15.04 38.73 -1.36
CA THR A 271 -16.51 38.66 -1.33
C THR A 271 -17.07 38.39 0.07
N LEU A 272 -16.36 37.64 0.92
CA LEU A 272 -16.72 37.44 2.32
C LEU A 272 -16.56 38.73 3.14
N THR A 273 -15.45 39.44 2.97
CA THR A 273 -15.21 40.73 3.66
C THR A 273 -16.23 41.79 3.24
N ARG A 274 -16.50 41.95 1.93
CA ARG A 274 -17.62 42.80 1.46
C ARG A 274 -18.94 42.45 2.13
N ARG A 275 -19.32 41.16 2.16
CA ARG A 275 -20.57 40.72 2.79
C ARG A 275 -20.58 40.95 4.31
N GLN A 276 -19.43 40.89 4.98
CA GLN A 276 -19.29 41.24 6.39
C GLN A 276 -19.42 42.75 6.63
N ASP A 277 -18.84 43.58 5.77
CA ASP A 277 -18.95 45.04 5.83
C ASP A 277 -20.38 45.52 5.52
N ASP A 278 -21.04 44.93 4.52
CA ASP A 278 -22.45 45.17 4.18
C ASP A 278 -23.36 44.78 5.36
N ALA A 279 -23.18 43.58 5.93
CA ALA A 279 -23.96 43.13 7.09
C ALA A 279 -23.71 43.97 8.35
N GLN A 280 -22.48 44.46 8.56
CA GLN A 280 -22.17 45.42 9.64
C GLN A 280 -22.84 46.77 9.40
N GLN A 281 -22.90 47.27 8.17
CA GLN A 281 -23.62 48.50 7.83
C GLN A 281 -25.13 48.33 8.02
N GLU A 282 -25.73 47.23 7.57
CA GLU A 282 -27.14 46.91 7.81
C GLU A 282 -27.43 46.80 9.31
N PHE A 283 -26.58 46.13 10.09
CA PHE A 283 -26.70 46.05 11.55
C PHE A 283 -26.60 47.42 12.22
N LEU A 284 -25.66 48.28 11.81
CA LEU A 284 -25.53 49.65 12.33
C LEU A 284 -26.74 50.52 11.97
N VAL A 285 -27.30 50.38 10.75
CA VAL A 285 -28.52 51.09 10.34
C VAL A 285 -29.72 50.61 11.17
N LEU A 286 -29.90 49.30 11.33
CA LEU A 286 -30.97 48.73 12.15
C LEU A 286 -30.82 49.10 13.64
N HIS A 287 -29.59 49.08 14.17
CA HIS A 287 -29.30 49.51 15.53
C HIS A 287 -29.63 50.99 15.74
N ASN A 288 -29.20 51.87 14.83
CA ASN A 288 -29.54 53.30 14.90
C ASN A 288 -31.06 53.54 14.76
N GLN A 289 -31.77 52.77 13.93
CA GLN A 289 -33.23 52.82 13.84
C GLN A 289 -33.91 52.35 15.14
N ALA A 290 -33.39 51.30 15.79
CA ALA A 290 -33.88 50.77 17.06
C ALA A 290 -33.60 51.73 18.23
N VAL A 291 -32.42 52.35 18.29
CA VAL A 291 -32.09 53.42 19.25
C VAL A 291 -33.02 54.61 19.03
N ALA A 292 -33.15 55.12 17.81
CA ALA A 292 -34.07 56.21 17.51
C ALA A 292 -35.55 55.85 17.75
N HIS A 293 -35.91 54.56 17.82
CA HIS A 293 -37.23 54.08 18.22
C HIS A 293 -37.40 54.06 19.75
N ALA A 294 -36.40 53.58 20.48
CA ALA A 294 -36.35 53.63 21.94
C ALA A 294 -36.31 55.07 22.47
N GLU A 295 -35.56 55.97 21.81
CA GLU A 295 -35.54 57.41 22.11
C GLU A 295 -36.92 58.07 21.89
N ARG A 296 -37.64 57.67 20.82
CA ARG A 296 -39.02 58.13 20.59
C ARG A 296 -39.98 57.62 21.67
N ILE A 297 -39.93 56.33 22.01
CA ILE A 297 -40.79 55.74 23.06
C ILE A 297 -40.49 56.37 24.43
N THR A 298 -39.22 56.58 24.77
CA THR A 298 -38.84 57.22 26.04
C THR A 298 -39.17 58.72 26.06
N THR A 299 -39.12 59.41 24.93
CA THR A 299 -39.58 60.82 24.83
C THR A 299 -41.09 60.90 24.99
N ASP A 300 -41.87 60.10 24.25
CA ASP A 300 -43.34 60.03 24.34
C ASP A 300 -43.80 59.64 25.75
N ALA A 301 -43.16 58.66 26.38
CA ALA A 301 -43.41 58.30 27.78
C ALA A 301 -43.08 59.44 28.76
N ASN A 302 -41.97 60.17 28.55
CA ASN A 302 -41.63 61.33 29.38
C ASN A 302 -42.59 62.51 29.16
N GLU A 303 -43.08 62.73 27.94
CA GLU A 303 -44.13 63.71 27.63
C GLU A 303 -45.47 63.31 28.27
N GLN A 304 -45.84 62.03 28.23
CA GLN A 304 -47.04 61.51 28.91
C GLN A 304 -46.94 61.63 30.44
N VAL A 305 -45.78 61.33 31.03
CA VAL A 305 -45.51 61.55 32.46
C VAL A 305 -45.58 63.04 32.80
N THR A 306 -45.02 63.92 31.97
CA THR A 306 -45.08 65.37 32.18
C THR A 306 -46.51 65.89 32.07
N ALA A 307 -47.26 65.51 31.04
CA ALA A 307 -48.64 65.93 30.83
C ALA A 307 -49.60 65.41 31.91
N SER A 308 -49.37 64.19 32.43
CA SER A 308 -50.13 63.65 33.56
C SER A 308 -49.76 64.31 34.89
N LEU A 309 -48.50 64.67 35.13
CA LEU A 309 -48.08 65.52 36.25
C LEU A 309 -48.71 66.92 36.15
N GLU A 310 -48.72 67.57 34.99
CA GLU A 310 -49.41 68.84 34.77
C GLU A 310 -50.93 68.71 34.95
N HIS A 311 -51.52 67.56 34.59
CA HIS A 311 -52.94 67.30 34.81
C HIS A 311 -53.26 67.15 36.31
N ALA A 312 -52.44 66.39 37.03
CA ALA A 312 -52.52 66.26 38.49
C ALA A 312 -52.32 67.61 39.20
N GLN A 313 -51.34 68.42 38.77
CA GLN A 313 -51.12 69.78 39.29
C GLN A 313 -52.31 70.70 39.01
N ARG A 314 -52.91 70.65 37.80
CA ARG A 314 -54.13 71.41 37.48
C ARG A 314 -55.33 70.97 38.31
N ILE A 315 -55.50 69.67 38.55
CA ILE A 315 -56.53 69.13 39.45
C ILE A 315 -56.27 69.59 40.89
N SER A 316 -55.04 69.51 41.38
CA SER A 316 -54.66 69.98 42.73
C SER A 316 -54.90 71.47 42.88
N ALA A 317 -54.45 72.31 41.94
CA ALA A 317 -54.69 73.75 41.97
C ALA A 317 -56.19 74.12 41.90
N LYS A 318 -57.00 73.30 41.20
CA LYS A 318 -58.46 73.43 41.20
C LYS A 318 -59.08 72.99 42.53
N ALA A 319 -58.57 71.93 43.14
CA ALA A 319 -59.00 71.43 44.46
C ALA A 319 -58.65 72.46 45.57
N ASP A 320 -57.42 72.95 45.61
CA ASP A 320 -56.96 74.12 46.38
C ASP A 320 -57.89 75.32 46.19
N GLY A 321 -58.28 75.61 44.95
CA GLY A 321 -59.19 76.69 44.59
C GLY A 321 -60.59 76.49 45.19
N TYR A 322 -61.14 75.28 45.10
CA TYR A 322 -62.38 74.92 45.77
C TYR A 322 -62.25 74.94 47.29
N GLU A 323 -61.15 74.47 47.88
CA GLU A 323 -60.93 74.48 49.33
C GLU A 323 -60.86 75.92 49.86
N LYS A 324 -60.16 76.82 49.16
CA LYS A 324 -60.10 78.26 49.46
C LYS A 324 -61.49 78.91 49.28
N LEU A 325 -62.22 78.58 48.22
CA LEU A 325 -63.60 79.04 48.00
C LEU A 325 -64.52 78.60 49.14
N MET A 326 -64.57 77.30 49.44
CA MET A 326 -65.42 76.70 50.47
C MET A 326 -65.06 77.22 51.87
N ARG A 327 -63.76 77.42 52.17
CA ARG A 327 -63.32 78.06 53.42
C ARG A 327 -63.78 79.52 53.51
N SER A 328 -63.68 80.28 52.41
CA SER A 328 -64.18 81.68 52.38
C SER A 328 -65.71 81.75 52.46
N GLN A 329 -66.43 80.79 51.87
CA GLN A 329 -67.88 80.68 51.93
C GLN A 329 -68.34 80.27 53.34
N ALA A 330 -67.64 79.35 53.99
CA ALA A 330 -67.88 79.00 55.39
C ALA A 330 -67.67 80.20 56.31
N GLN A 331 -66.58 80.95 56.14
CA GLN A 331 -66.33 82.21 56.88
C GLN A 331 -67.40 83.29 56.60
N ALA A 332 -67.91 83.39 55.37
CA ALA A 332 -68.99 84.31 55.03
C ALA A 332 -70.34 83.90 55.66
N ILE A 333 -70.66 82.60 55.65
CA ILE A 333 -71.84 82.03 56.33
C ILE A 333 -71.74 82.23 57.85
N GLU A 334 -70.55 82.02 58.43
CA GLU A 334 -70.30 82.27 59.86
C GLU A 334 -70.46 83.75 60.20
N ALA A 335 -69.88 84.65 59.42
CA ALA A 335 -69.99 86.10 59.61
C ALA A 335 -71.44 86.59 59.48
N ASP A 336 -72.20 86.10 58.49
CA ASP A 336 -73.63 86.41 58.35
C ASP A 336 -74.44 85.84 59.51
N ALA A 337 -74.19 84.60 59.95
CA ALA A 337 -74.81 84.03 61.13
C ALA A 337 -74.52 84.86 62.40
N GLN A 338 -73.29 85.35 62.58
CA GLN A 338 -72.93 86.27 63.67
C GLN A 338 -73.66 87.62 63.55
N VAL A 339 -73.86 88.16 62.34
CA VAL A 339 -74.64 89.39 62.10
C VAL A 339 -76.12 89.17 62.43
N ARG A 340 -76.75 88.10 61.92
CA ARG A 340 -78.14 87.73 62.24
C ARG A 340 -78.32 87.53 63.74
N ALA A 341 -77.39 86.86 64.42
CA ALA A 341 -77.42 86.67 65.86
C ALA A 341 -77.36 88.00 66.63
N ARG A 342 -76.48 88.93 66.23
CA ARG A 342 -76.42 90.29 66.81
C ARG A 342 -77.69 91.09 66.54
N GLU A 343 -78.27 90.98 65.34
CA GLU A 343 -79.50 91.67 64.98
C GLU A 343 -80.72 91.13 65.74
N ILE A 344 -80.77 89.81 65.99
CA ILE A 344 -81.78 89.17 66.86
C ILE A 344 -81.61 89.65 68.31
N LEU A 345 -80.38 89.69 68.85
CA LEU A 345 -80.10 90.20 70.19
C LEU A 345 -80.46 91.68 70.33
N GLU A 346 -80.22 92.50 69.32
CA GLU A 346 -80.55 93.93 69.37
C GLU A 346 -82.05 94.19 69.16
N ARG A 347 -82.73 93.41 68.30
CA ARG A 347 -84.21 93.39 68.24
C ARG A 347 -84.81 92.95 69.58
N ALA A 348 -84.19 91.98 70.27
CA ALA A 348 -84.61 91.58 71.62
C ALA A 348 -84.39 92.72 72.62
N ARG A 349 -83.24 93.42 72.63
CA ARG A 349 -83.02 94.61 73.46
C ARG A 349 -84.05 95.71 73.20
N VAL A 350 -84.29 96.08 71.94
CA VAL A 350 -85.26 97.12 71.58
C VAL A 350 -86.68 96.72 71.97
N LYS A 351 -87.05 95.43 71.86
CA LYS A 351 -88.33 94.92 72.35
C LYS A 351 -88.43 95.00 73.88
N SER A 352 -87.39 94.59 74.60
CA SER A 352 -87.31 94.70 76.07
C SER A 352 -87.35 96.16 76.54
N GLN A 353 -86.64 97.07 75.89
CA GLN A 353 -86.68 98.50 76.19
C GLN A 353 -88.09 99.07 75.96
N LYS A 354 -88.74 98.74 74.84
CA LYS A 354 -90.14 99.14 74.60
C LYS A 354 -91.11 98.60 75.65
N ILE A 355 -90.87 97.39 76.19
CA ILE A 355 -91.67 96.85 77.30
C ILE A 355 -91.41 97.65 78.59
N VAL A 356 -90.15 97.96 78.91
CA VAL A 356 -89.78 98.80 80.07
C VAL A 356 -90.37 100.21 79.96
N ASP A 357 -90.28 100.85 78.78
CA ASP A 357 -90.84 102.18 78.51
C ASP A 357 -92.37 102.15 78.62
N ALA A 358 -93.04 101.13 78.07
CA ALA A 358 -94.48 100.98 78.16
C ALA A 358 -94.97 100.72 79.59
N VAL A 359 -94.26 99.89 80.36
CA VAL A 359 -94.55 99.65 81.79
C VAL A 359 -94.34 100.91 82.62
N THR A 360 -93.27 101.67 82.36
CA THR A 360 -92.96 102.93 83.07
C THR A 360 -93.96 104.04 82.69
N GLY A 361 -94.37 104.10 81.42
CA GLY A 361 -95.44 104.97 80.96
C GLY A 361 -96.78 104.63 81.63
N HIS A 362 -97.13 103.34 81.67
CA HIS A 362 -98.37 102.87 82.31
C HIS A 362 -98.38 103.16 83.82
N THR A 363 -97.32 102.85 84.56
CA THR A 363 -97.25 103.16 86.00
C THR A 363 -97.31 104.66 86.27
N SER A 364 -96.66 105.51 85.45
CA SER A 364 -96.78 106.97 85.58
C SER A 364 -98.20 107.49 85.27
N THR A 365 -98.92 106.83 84.38
CA THR A 365 -100.31 107.18 84.02
C THR A 365 -101.28 106.75 85.13
N VAL A 366 -101.11 105.54 85.67
CA VAL A 366 -101.88 105.04 86.82
C VAL A 366 -101.62 105.90 88.07
N LEU A 367 -100.39 106.38 88.27
CA LEU A 367 -100.07 107.31 89.37
C LEU A 367 -100.79 108.66 89.18
N ARG A 368 -100.80 109.21 87.96
CA ARG A 368 -101.54 110.45 87.64
C ARG A 368 -103.05 110.30 87.83
N ASP A 369 -103.65 109.23 87.32
CA ASP A 369 -105.08 108.96 87.50
C ASP A 369 -105.43 108.76 88.99
N ALA A 370 -104.56 108.12 89.79
CA ALA A 370 -104.73 108.07 91.24
C ALA A 370 -104.68 109.47 91.90
N GLU A 371 -103.79 110.36 91.47
CA GLU A 371 -103.74 111.76 91.93
C GLU A 371 -104.94 112.59 91.47
N ASP A 372 -105.41 112.39 90.23
CA ASP A 372 -106.60 113.05 89.68
C ASP A 372 -107.87 112.60 90.43
N ARG A 373 -108.05 111.29 90.67
CA ARG A 373 -109.13 110.75 91.54
C ARG A 373 -109.04 111.31 92.97
N ALA A 374 -107.83 111.45 93.53
CA ALA A 374 -107.63 112.05 94.85
C ALA A 374 -107.91 113.57 94.90
N ARG A 375 -107.87 114.27 93.77
CA ARG A 375 -108.36 115.65 93.63
C ARG A 375 -109.87 115.69 93.41
N GLN A 376 -110.43 114.80 92.59
CA GLN A 376 -111.87 114.63 92.33
C GLN A 376 -112.66 114.40 93.63
N LEU A 377 -112.20 113.48 94.50
CA LEU A 377 -112.87 113.16 95.77
C LEU A 377 -112.89 114.34 96.75
N ARG A 378 -111.85 115.17 96.80
CA ARG A 378 -111.85 116.40 97.61
C ARG A 378 -112.86 117.43 97.09
N TRP A 379 -112.95 117.59 95.77
CA TRP A 379 -113.89 118.50 95.13
C TRP A 379 -115.35 118.06 95.35
N GLN A 380 -115.63 116.75 95.24
CA GLN A 380 -116.95 116.17 95.57
C GLN A 380 -117.35 116.39 97.03
N GLN A 381 -116.40 116.38 97.97
CA GLN A 381 -116.67 116.66 99.39
C GLN A 381 -117.07 118.13 99.63
N GLN A 382 -116.49 119.09 98.89
CA GLN A 382 -116.97 120.48 98.88
C GLN A 382 -118.35 120.62 98.23
N GLN A 383 -118.61 119.93 97.11
CA GLN A 383 -119.93 119.97 96.47
C GLN A 383 -121.04 119.40 97.36
N LEU A 384 -120.83 118.30 98.07
CA LEU A 384 -121.79 117.76 99.04
C LEU A 384 -122.14 118.77 100.15
N THR A 385 -121.17 119.58 100.57
CA THR A 385 -121.39 120.65 101.57
C THR A 385 -122.23 121.80 100.99
N SER A 386 -122.03 122.14 99.71
CA SER A 386 -122.82 123.16 99.00
C SER A 386 -124.25 122.67 98.71
N PHE A 387 -124.40 121.43 98.25
CA PHE A 387 -125.68 120.87 97.82
C PHE A 387 -126.65 120.66 98.99
N MET A 388 -126.13 120.35 100.20
CA MET A 388 -126.94 120.30 101.43
C MET A 388 -127.60 121.64 101.82
N ALA A 389 -127.17 122.78 101.24
CA ALA A 389 -127.87 124.05 101.39
C ALA A 389 -129.03 124.21 100.39
N GLU A 390 -128.82 123.77 99.14
CA GLU A 390 -129.80 123.86 98.04
C GLU A 390 -130.96 122.85 98.19
N VAL A 391 -130.67 121.69 98.78
CA VAL A 391 -131.62 120.61 99.15
C VAL A 391 -132.73 121.06 100.14
N ARG A 392 -132.70 122.30 100.64
CA ARG A 392 -133.78 122.87 101.47
C ARG A 392 -134.87 123.60 100.68
N GLU A 393 -134.63 124.10 99.46
CA GLU A 393 -135.58 125.01 98.81
C GLU A 393 -136.55 124.35 97.81
N LEU A 394 -136.20 123.22 97.18
CA LEU A 394 -137.14 122.48 96.31
C LEU A 394 -137.37 121.03 96.77
N ILE A 395 -138.20 120.93 97.80
CA ILE A 395 -138.77 119.69 98.32
C ILE A 395 -139.80 119.10 97.32
N ARG A 396 -139.75 117.76 97.14
CA ARG A 396 -140.79 116.84 96.60
C ARG A 396 -140.90 116.63 95.05
N PRO A 397 -141.36 115.44 94.60
CA PRO A 397 -140.48 114.57 93.79
C PRO A 397 -141.16 113.80 92.63
N ASP A 398 -140.41 112.98 91.87
CA ASP A 398 -140.64 111.52 91.62
C ASP A 398 -139.83 110.99 90.40
N GLY A 399 -139.54 109.66 90.37
CA GLY A 399 -138.97 108.90 89.22
C GLY A 399 -137.45 109.04 88.96
N ILE A 400 -136.51 108.09 89.16
CA ILE A 400 -136.43 106.61 89.37
C ILE A 400 -136.11 105.77 88.10
N PHE A 401 -134.80 105.50 87.91
CA PHE A 401 -134.07 104.32 87.34
C PHE A 401 -134.43 103.57 86.03
N SER A 402 -133.36 103.03 85.40
CA SER A 402 -133.32 101.91 84.41
C SER A 402 -131.86 101.39 84.25
N ASP A 403 -131.70 100.15 83.78
CA ASP A 403 -130.47 99.31 83.83
C ASP A 403 -130.14 98.71 82.42
N ASP A 404 -129.14 97.86 82.08
CA ASP A 404 -128.11 97.03 82.76
C ASP A 404 -126.81 97.00 81.85
N SER A 405 -125.96 96.00 81.51
CA SER A 405 -125.76 94.54 81.76
C SER A 405 -124.33 94.03 81.39
N LEU A 406 -124.08 92.70 81.49
CA LEU A 406 -122.84 91.93 81.18
C LEU A 406 -123.18 90.60 80.44
N PRO A 407 -122.23 89.78 79.89
CA PRO A 407 -121.42 88.73 80.62
C PRO A 407 -119.91 88.61 80.16
N THR A 408 -118.89 88.04 80.86
CA THR A 408 -118.51 86.63 81.28
C THR A 408 -118.14 85.66 80.11
N GLU A 409 -117.16 84.72 80.07
CA GLU A 409 -116.30 83.86 80.97
C GLU A 409 -114.81 83.71 80.43
N ILE A 410 -113.70 83.16 81.02
CA ILE A 410 -113.22 81.98 81.85
C ILE A 410 -112.82 80.71 81.01
N ALA A 411 -111.72 79.91 81.18
CA ALA A 411 -110.30 80.02 81.70
C ALA A 411 -109.45 78.68 81.47
N VAL A 412 -108.17 78.59 81.94
CA VAL A 412 -107.29 77.37 82.23
C VAL A 412 -106.51 76.69 81.03
N THR A 413 -105.15 76.61 81.04
CA THR A 413 -104.13 75.48 81.24
C THR A 413 -104.30 74.17 80.41
N GLU A 414 -103.30 73.28 80.14
CA GLU A 414 -101.90 73.06 80.61
C GLU A 414 -100.97 72.44 79.51
N ALA A 415 -99.97 71.59 79.82
CA ALA A 415 -98.87 71.19 78.90
C ALA A 415 -98.50 69.68 78.85
N THR A 416 -97.97 69.21 77.69
CA THR A 416 -97.05 68.06 77.49
C THR A 416 -96.09 68.37 76.30
N ILE A 417 -94.93 67.74 76.00
CA ILE A 417 -94.17 66.57 76.53
C ILE A 417 -94.44 65.21 75.80
N ASP A 418 -93.35 64.50 75.44
CA ASP A 418 -93.17 63.13 74.86
C ASP A 418 -93.94 62.82 73.53
N GLU A 419 -93.81 61.74 72.74
CA GLU A 419 -92.95 60.52 72.55
C GLU A 419 -92.50 60.49 71.04
N ASP A 420 -91.70 59.61 70.38
CA ASP A 420 -90.54 58.67 70.57
C ASP A 420 -90.13 58.20 69.13
N ASP A 421 -89.45 57.06 68.87
CA ASP A 421 -87.99 56.95 68.63
C ASP A 421 -87.66 55.85 67.54
N ASP A 422 -86.76 54.87 67.76
CA ASP A 422 -86.44 53.62 66.97
C ASP A 422 -85.57 53.70 65.66
N ASP A 423 -84.23 53.52 65.77
CA ASP A 423 -83.42 52.29 65.49
C ASP A 423 -83.86 51.25 64.39
N ILE A 424 -83.04 50.39 63.73
CA ILE A 424 -81.56 50.13 63.64
C ILE A 424 -81.22 49.21 62.42
N GLU A 425 -79.99 49.29 61.87
CA GLU A 425 -79.22 48.29 61.04
C GLU A 425 -79.90 47.69 59.75
N ASP A 426 -79.27 46.92 58.83
CA ASP A 426 -78.02 46.13 58.82
C ASP A 426 -77.31 46.14 57.42
N ASP A 427 -76.16 45.46 57.32
CA ASP A 427 -75.16 45.42 56.24
C ASP A 427 -75.55 44.65 54.94
N VAL A 428 -74.70 44.76 53.91
CA VAL A 428 -74.05 43.64 53.16
C VAL A 428 -73.35 44.16 51.91
N VAL A 429 -72.07 43.80 51.76
CA VAL A 429 -71.18 44.16 50.64
C VAL A 429 -71.05 42.99 49.65
N GLU A 430 -70.96 43.26 48.33
CA GLU A 430 -70.01 42.55 47.44
C GLU A 430 -69.93 43.15 46.02
N ALA A 431 -68.70 43.30 45.47
CA ALA A 431 -68.46 43.55 44.04
C ALA A 431 -67.00 43.22 43.60
N SER A 432 -66.79 41.99 43.15
CA SER A 432 -65.85 41.57 42.08
C SER A 432 -64.35 41.97 42.12
N VAL A 433 -63.48 40.96 42.14
CA VAL A 433 -62.02 41.08 41.92
C VAL A 433 -61.56 40.09 40.83
N GLU A 434 -60.67 40.56 39.95
CA GLU A 434 -59.74 39.87 39.02
C GLU A 434 -60.10 38.55 38.29
N THR A 435 -59.63 38.44 37.03
CA THR A 435 -58.69 37.35 36.70
C THR A 435 -57.69 37.79 35.64
N PHE A 436 -56.42 37.44 35.82
CA PHE A 436 -55.28 37.80 34.97
C PHE A 436 -54.78 36.60 34.14
N ARG A 437 -54.28 36.87 32.93
CA ARG A 437 -53.47 35.98 32.07
C ARG A 437 -52.43 36.88 31.38
N GLY A 438 -51.15 36.55 31.23
CA GLY A 438 -50.43 35.31 31.59
C GLY A 438 -49.90 34.61 30.33
N ASP A 439 -48.58 34.70 30.11
CA ASP A 439 -47.80 33.87 29.17
C ASP A 439 -46.30 34.03 29.50
N GLU A 440 -45.58 32.93 29.71
CA GLU A 440 -44.10 32.84 29.74
C GLU A 440 -43.71 31.41 29.37
N VAL A 441 -43.02 31.23 28.24
CA VAL A 441 -42.35 29.98 27.85
C VAL A 441 -41.07 30.30 27.09
N LEU A 442 -39.94 29.93 27.70
CA LEU A 442 -38.62 29.82 27.11
C LEU A 442 -37.99 28.54 27.65
N ASP A 443 -37.39 27.75 26.77
CA ASP A 443 -36.29 26.83 27.07
C ASP A 443 -35.64 26.42 25.72
N ASP A 444 -34.37 26.07 25.78
CA ASP A 444 -33.52 25.63 24.67
C ASP A 444 -33.77 24.12 24.35
N GLU A 445 -33.02 23.33 23.56
CA GLU A 445 -31.65 23.44 23.02
C GLU A 445 -31.50 22.59 21.72
N PHE A 446 -30.29 22.49 21.18
CA PHE A 446 -29.95 21.77 19.94
C PHE A 446 -29.83 20.24 20.13
N ASP A 447 -30.12 19.48 19.06
CA ASP A 447 -29.27 18.35 18.61
C ASP A 447 -29.58 18.01 17.13
N ASP A 448 -28.55 17.77 16.30
CA ASP A 448 -28.68 17.40 14.86
C ASP A 448 -28.00 16.04 14.60
N ASP A 449 -28.72 14.96 14.90
CA ASP A 449 -28.20 13.59 14.83
C ASP A 449 -28.57 12.91 13.49
N ARG A 450 -27.57 12.65 12.64
CA ARG A 450 -27.75 12.01 11.32
C ARG A 450 -26.73 10.89 11.09
N PRO A 451 -27.15 9.74 10.52
CA PRO A 451 -26.30 8.56 10.42
C PRO A 451 -25.23 8.69 9.34
N LEU A 452 -24.03 8.18 9.63
CA LEU A 452 -22.94 8.03 8.67
C LEU A 452 -23.19 6.83 7.73
N GLU A 453 -23.07 7.04 6.42
CA GLU A 453 -23.16 5.98 5.42
C GLU A 453 -21.83 5.26 5.15
N LYS A 454 -21.94 4.10 4.50
CA LYS A 454 -20.90 3.06 4.37
C LYS A 454 -19.67 3.53 3.58
N ILE A 455 -18.49 3.06 4.01
CA ILE A 455 -17.37 2.76 3.11
C ILE A 455 -17.04 1.27 3.24
N THR A 456 -17.35 0.50 2.20
CA THR A 456 -16.84 -0.88 2.04
C THR A 456 -15.57 -0.85 1.22
N ILE A 457 -14.51 -1.49 1.71
CA ILE A 457 -13.24 -1.64 1.00
C ILE A 457 -13.22 -3.03 0.36
N ASP A 458 -13.38 -3.10 -0.96
CA ASP A 458 -13.18 -4.32 -1.72
C ASP A 458 -11.68 -4.61 -1.85
N VAL A 459 -11.23 -5.72 -1.25
CA VAL A 459 -9.86 -6.23 -1.40
C VAL A 459 -9.82 -7.13 -2.64
N ILE A 460 -9.16 -6.65 -3.69
CA ILE A 460 -8.94 -7.44 -4.91
C ILE A 460 -7.74 -8.38 -4.66
N GLU A 461 -8.02 -9.64 -4.35
CA GLU A 461 -7.00 -10.69 -4.40
C GLU A 461 -6.65 -11.03 -5.87
N THR A 462 -5.36 -11.10 -6.17
CA THR A 462 -4.86 -11.38 -7.53
C THR A 462 -4.72 -12.87 -7.79
N ASP A 463 -5.28 -13.34 -8.90
CA ASP A 463 -5.14 -14.70 -9.42
C ASP A 463 -3.67 -15.06 -9.71
N ASP A 464 -3.11 -16.03 -8.98
CA ASP A 464 -1.87 -16.73 -9.36
C ASP A 464 -1.91 -18.20 -8.93
N SER A 465 -2.48 -19.07 -9.78
CA SER A 465 -2.17 -20.51 -9.79
C SER A 465 -2.81 -21.26 -10.97
N LYS A 466 -2.14 -21.26 -12.14
CA LYS A 466 -2.11 -22.41 -13.08
C LYS A 466 -1.06 -22.25 -14.18
N ARG A 467 0.00 -23.06 -14.05
CA ARG A 467 0.89 -23.52 -15.13
C ARG A 467 1.21 -24.98 -14.88
#